data_AF-A0A7Z7LHS7-F1
#
_entry.id   AF-A0A7Z7LHS7-F1
#
_cell.length_a   1.000
_cell.length_b   1.000
_cell.length_c   1.000
_cell.angle_alpha   90.00
_cell.angle_beta   90.00
_cell.angle_gamma   90.00
#
_symmetry.space_group_name_H-M   'P 1'
#
loop_
_entity.id
_entity.type
_entity.pdbx_description
1 polymer ?
#
loop_
_entity_poly.entity_id
_entity_poly.type
_entity_poly.pdbx_seq_one_letter_code
_entity_poly.pdbx_strand_id
1 'polypeptide(L)'
;MKKLIISILFVSLIFVASFSQRLLPKDTTKFIDIVTGGTFNSFPDRFIGEAFEEYFESPRWRYYKDIEEDVVEFTGTFTDETGQPATVTMRFTVKEADETFILGFWAINGEPQDNSLQYAFLEKIFITDEKERAISVVKDGYFYDFPGKIIGEYFDNFFDDTSWDFFVSGDGLNVVEFIGHHYPEGNFEEVVMQFIVDLNERTFDIAYVGVNDETKDDAYIDTMLGNILGSPVTLVKNSYYDIYYNTMTLGEAFDWFFTDPYWSYFVSTDDLTIVDFSGSFDLGGVPAQVYIQFEVYDDGYYDLYYWEIDGSYESINAFYLLLEMIYY
;
A
#
# COMPACT_ATOMS: atom_id res chain seq x y z
N MET A 1 -25.09 -11.99 15.55
CA MET A 1 -25.30 -10.54 15.73
C MET A 1 -24.13 -9.96 16.53
N LYS A 2 -23.05 -9.60 15.82
CA LYS A 2 -21.92 -8.84 16.37
C LYS A 2 -21.66 -7.69 15.40
N LYS A 3 -21.32 -6.54 16.00
CA LYS A 3 -21.46 -5.18 15.47
C LYS A 3 -20.36 -4.87 14.46
N LEU A 4 -20.72 -4.20 13.37
CA LEU A 4 -19.79 -3.49 12.49
C LEU A 4 -18.94 -2.53 13.35
N ILE A 5 -17.63 -2.66 13.26
CA ILE A 5 -16.69 -1.63 13.72
C ILE A 5 -16.38 -0.78 12.50
N ILE A 6 -16.89 0.44 12.52
CA ILE A 6 -16.53 1.51 11.60
C ILE A 6 -15.26 2.11 12.20
N SER A 7 -14.12 1.97 11.51
CA SER A 7 -12.87 2.58 11.94
C SER A 7 -12.99 4.10 11.90
N ILE A 8 -12.94 4.73 13.07
CA ILE A 8 -12.91 6.18 13.27
C ILE A 8 -11.45 6.59 13.35
N LEU A 9 -11.07 7.54 12.51
CA LEU A 9 -9.71 7.94 12.21
C LEU A 9 -9.29 9.15 13.07
N PHE A 10 -8.08 9.11 13.63
CA PHE A 10 -7.49 10.15 14.49
C PHE A 10 -6.32 10.81 13.74
N VAL A 11 -6.29 12.14 13.61
CA VAL A 11 -5.19 12.89 12.96
C VAL A 11 -4.78 14.04 13.87
N SER A 12 -3.46 14.27 14.01
CA SER A 12 -2.86 15.42 14.71
C SER A 12 -2.13 16.32 13.72
N LEU A 13 -2.31 17.64 13.81
CA LEU A 13 -1.74 18.63 12.88
C LEU A 13 -0.61 19.47 13.51
N ILE A 14 0.44 19.76 12.72
CA ILE A 14 1.44 20.82 12.99
C ILE A 14 1.20 21.94 11.96
N PHE A 15 0.98 23.16 12.44
CA PHE A 15 0.50 24.30 11.66
C PHE A 15 1.64 25.12 11.04
N VAL A 16 1.64 25.33 9.71
CA VAL A 16 2.39 26.41 9.05
C VAL A 16 1.47 27.13 8.07
N ALA A 17 1.12 28.38 8.37
CA ALA A 17 0.20 29.18 7.57
C ALA A 17 0.92 30.01 6.50
N SER A 18 0.50 29.86 5.24
CA SER A 18 0.74 30.84 4.17
C SER A 18 -0.46 31.00 3.22
N PHE A 19 -1.09 32.18 3.30
CA PHE A 19 -1.52 33.03 2.16
C PHE A 19 -2.99 33.06 1.63
N SER A 20 -3.38 34.30 1.23
CA SER A 20 -4.56 34.80 0.48
C SER A 20 -5.92 35.01 1.19
N GLN A 21 -5.99 36.02 2.06
CA GLN A 21 -7.26 36.53 2.62
C GLN A 21 -8.03 37.43 1.63
N ARG A 22 -9.09 36.90 1.01
CA ARG A 22 -10.31 37.68 0.71
C ARG A 22 -11.16 37.76 1.98
N LEU A 23 -11.60 38.96 2.34
CA LEU A 23 -12.31 39.29 3.59
C LEU A 23 -13.58 38.45 3.82
N LEU A 24 -13.42 37.27 4.41
CA LEU A 24 -14.46 36.47 5.03
C LEU A 24 -14.59 36.87 6.52
N PRO A 25 -15.79 36.78 7.14
CA PRO A 25 -15.93 36.96 8.57
C PRO A 25 -14.95 36.05 9.32
N LYS A 26 -14.27 36.58 10.34
CA LYS A 26 -13.16 35.92 11.05
C LYS A 26 -13.51 34.52 11.61
N ASP A 27 -14.78 34.24 11.89
CA ASP A 27 -15.25 32.95 12.40
C ASP A 27 -15.50 31.90 11.30
N THR A 28 -15.52 32.31 10.03
CA THR A 28 -15.76 31.42 8.88
C THR A 28 -14.48 30.90 8.25
N THR A 29 -13.35 31.61 8.42
CA THR A 29 -12.05 31.18 7.88
C THR A 29 -11.53 29.94 8.58
N LYS A 30 -11.80 29.79 9.89
CA LYS A 30 -11.33 28.63 10.68
C LYS A 30 -11.75 27.28 10.07
N PHE A 31 -12.98 27.18 9.54
CA PHE A 31 -13.47 25.92 8.97
C PHE A 31 -12.79 25.61 7.64
N ILE A 32 -12.56 26.65 6.83
CA ILE A 32 -11.80 26.52 5.59
C ILE A 32 -10.37 26.10 5.93
N ASP A 33 -9.74 26.73 6.93
CA ASP A 33 -8.37 26.43 7.37
C ASP A 33 -8.21 24.96 7.82
N ILE A 34 -9.21 24.39 8.51
CA ILE A 34 -9.20 22.96 8.89
C ILE A 34 -9.12 22.05 7.64
N VAL A 35 -9.86 22.38 6.58
CA VAL A 35 -9.85 21.56 5.36
C VAL A 35 -8.58 21.83 4.54
N THR A 36 -8.26 23.09 4.27
CA THR A 36 -7.12 23.45 3.41
C THR A 36 -5.77 23.12 4.04
N GLY A 37 -5.68 23.20 5.38
CA GLY A 37 -4.51 22.77 6.14
C GLY A 37 -4.50 21.28 6.49
N GLY A 38 -5.55 20.54 6.11
CA GLY A 38 -5.62 19.10 6.27
C GLY A 38 -5.01 18.32 5.11
N THR A 39 -4.95 17.01 5.26
CA THR A 39 -4.49 16.05 4.24
C THR A 39 -5.53 14.94 4.08
N PHE A 40 -5.49 14.23 2.94
CA PHE A 40 -6.23 12.98 2.81
C PHE A 40 -5.36 11.83 3.33
N ASN A 41 -5.96 10.79 3.93
CA ASN A 41 -5.19 9.66 4.45
C ASN A 41 -4.36 8.94 3.37
N SER A 42 -4.89 8.90 2.15
CA SER A 42 -4.19 8.33 0.99
C SER A 42 -3.07 9.22 0.46
N PHE A 43 -3.02 10.49 0.88
CA PHE A 43 -2.05 11.50 0.45
C PHE A 43 -1.58 12.31 1.68
N PRO A 44 -0.93 11.67 2.66
CA PRO A 44 -0.67 12.26 3.97
C PRO A 44 0.37 13.38 3.95
N ASP A 45 1.22 13.42 2.92
CA ASP A 45 2.37 14.31 2.84
C ASP A 45 2.08 15.66 2.16
N ARG A 46 0.84 15.87 1.69
CA ARG A 46 0.47 17.07 0.93
C ARG A 46 -0.86 17.66 1.37
N PHE A 47 -0.83 18.96 1.70
CA PHE A 47 -2.02 19.69 2.14
C PHE A 47 -3.03 19.88 1.00
N ILE A 48 -4.32 19.73 1.33
CA ILE A 48 -5.41 19.87 0.37
C ILE A 48 -5.41 21.25 -0.27
N GLY A 49 -5.20 22.30 0.53
CA GLY A 49 -5.16 23.67 0.03
C GLY A 49 -4.06 23.86 -1.00
N GLU A 50 -2.85 23.39 -0.72
CA GLU A 50 -1.71 23.47 -1.64
C GLU A 50 -1.98 22.71 -2.94
N ALA A 51 -2.38 21.44 -2.84
CA ALA A 51 -2.64 20.61 -4.01
C ALA A 51 -3.78 21.17 -4.88
N PHE A 52 -4.84 21.71 -4.27
CA PHE A 52 -5.98 22.25 -5.01
C PHE A 52 -5.66 23.58 -5.68
N GLU A 53 -4.88 24.45 -5.04
CA GLU A 53 -4.46 25.73 -5.63
C GLU A 53 -3.47 25.52 -6.79
N GLU A 54 -2.69 24.44 -6.77
CA GLU A 54 -1.78 24.08 -7.86
C GLU A 54 -2.50 23.42 -9.04
N TYR A 55 -3.41 22.48 -8.78
CA TYR A 55 -4.06 21.69 -9.81
C TYR A 55 -5.23 22.42 -10.49
N PHE A 56 -6.09 23.09 -9.71
CA PHE A 56 -7.31 23.69 -10.25
C PHE A 56 -7.10 25.14 -10.68
N GLU A 57 -7.69 25.49 -11.81
CA GLU A 57 -7.89 26.86 -12.21
C GLU A 57 -9.04 27.51 -11.40
N SER A 58 -8.88 28.78 -11.04
CA SER A 58 -9.89 29.58 -10.33
C SER A 58 -10.46 28.91 -9.05
N PRO A 59 -9.62 28.40 -8.14
CA PRO A 59 -10.07 27.75 -6.91
C PRO A 59 -10.88 28.71 -6.05
N ARG A 60 -11.98 28.21 -5.48
CA ARG A 60 -12.85 28.97 -4.59
C ARG A 60 -13.30 28.10 -3.44
N TRP A 61 -13.12 28.64 -2.24
CA TRP A 61 -13.57 28.05 -1.00
C TRP A 61 -14.71 28.89 -0.42
N ARG A 62 -15.75 28.22 0.06
CA ARG A 62 -16.85 28.86 0.76
C ARG A 62 -17.29 27.98 1.92
N TYR A 63 -17.39 28.60 3.09
CA TYR A 63 -18.06 28.00 4.24
C TYR A 63 -19.55 28.39 4.26
N TYR A 64 -20.39 27.45 4.66
CA TYR A 64 -21.75 27.70 5.10
C TYR A 64 -22.19 26.65 6.12
N LYS A 65 -23.21 26.99 6.92
CA LYS A 65 -23.83 26.04 7.84
C LYS A 65 -25.02 25.39 7.15
N ASP A 66 -25.01 24.07 6.98
CA ASP A 66 -26.13 23.30 6.45
C ASP A 66 -26.87 22.60 7.59
N ILE A 67 -28.01 23.19 7.99
CA ILE A 67 -28.78 22.79 9.17
C ILE A 67 -27.91 22.86 10.44
N GLU A 68 -27.28 21.75 10.82
CA GLU A 68 -26.39 21.63 11.99
C GLU A 68 -24.93 21.32 11.60
N GLU A 69 -24.64 21.09 10.32
CA GLU A 69 -23.30 20.75 9.84
C GLU A 69 -22.53 21.99 9.36
N ASP A 70 -21.25 22.03 9.70
CA ASP A 70 -20.32 23.03 9.20
C ASP A 70 -19.73 22.50 7.89
N VAL A 71 -20.11 23.13 6.77
CA VAL A 71 -19.76 22.66 5.43
C VAL A 71 -18.77 23.63 4.79
N VAL A 72 -17.68 23.08 4.29
CA VAL A 72 -16.74 23.79 3.41
C VAL A 72 -16.93 23.25 2.01
N GLU A 73 -17.30 24.12 1.08
CA GLU A 73 -17.44 23.80 -0.33
C GLU A 73 -16.27 24.38 -1.11
N PHE A 74 -15.63 23.52 -1.89
CA PHE A 74 -14.65 23.87 -2.89
C PHE A 74 -15.29 23.84 -4.28
N THR A 75 -14.93 24.81 -5.12
CA THR A 75 -15.14 24.74 -6.57
C THR A 75 -13.86 25.15 -7.30
N GLY A 76 -13.51 24.41 -8.35
CA GLY A 76 -12.37 24.72 -9.22
C GLY A 76 -12.64 24.22 -10.64
N THR A 77 -11.93 24.77 -11.61
CA THR A 77 -11.97 24.30 -13.00
C THR A 77 -10.70 23.52 -13.33
N PHE A 78 -10.80 22.50 -14.17
CA PHE A 78 -9.66 21.72 -14.65
C PHE A 78 -9.90 21.30 -16.10
N THR A 79 -8.85 20.81 -16.76
CA THR A 79 -8.98 20.23 -18.10
C THR A 79 -9.19 18.73 -17.95
N ASP A 80 -10.28 18.20 -18.49
CA ASP A 80 -10.57 16.77 -18.47
C ASP A 80 -9.73 15.96 -19.48
N GLU A 81 -9.90 14.65 -19.47
CA GLU A 81 -9.16 13.72 -20.35
C GLU A 81 -9.38 13.97 -21.85
N THR A 82 -10.45 14.68 -22.22
CA THR A 82 -10.75 15.04 -23.61
C THR A 82 -10.20 16.41 -24.00
N GLY A 83 -9.46 17.06 -23.09
CA GLY A 83 -8.96 18.41 -23.28
C GLY A 83 -10.03 19.50 -23.10
N GLN A 84 -11.19 19.17 -22.53
CA GLN A 84 -12.28 20.13 -22.33
C GLN A 84 -12.26 20.70 -20.91
N PRO A 85 -12.65 21.98 -20.72
CA PRO A 85 -12.78 22.54 -19.39
C PRO A 85 -13.95 21.90 -18.64
N ALA A 86 -13.67 21.40 -17.45
CA ALA A 86 -14.64 20.85 -16.52
C ALA A 86 -14.59 21.61 -15.18
N THR A 87 -15.68 21.57 -14.41
CA THR A 87 -15.77 22.14 -13.06
C THR A 87 -15.96 21.05 -12.04
N VAL A 88 -15.14 21.03 -11.00
CA VAL A 88 -15.36 20.18 -9.83
C VAL A 88 -16.07 20.98 -8.74
N THR A 89 -16.96 20.32 -8.01
CA THR A 89 -17.47 20.78 -6.72
C THR A 89 -17.19 19.71 -5.69
N MET A 90 -16.62 20.06 -4.55
CA MET A 90 -16.42 19.15 -3.41
C MET A 90 -16.98 19.78 -2.15
N ARG A 91 -17.61 18.98 -1.29
CA ARG A 91 -18.13 19.46 0.01
C ARG A 91 -17.58 18.60 1.13
N PHE A 92 -17.01 19.29 2.11
CA PHE A 92 -16.40 18.73 3.29
C PHE A 92 -17.29 19.07 4.49
N THR A 93 -17.71 18.05 5.24
CA THR A 93 -18.34 18.25 6.55
C THR A 93 -17.23 18.32 7.59
N VAL A 94 -17.15 19.44 8.32
CA VAL A 94 -16.09 19.72 9.29
C VAL A 94 -16.57 19.44 10.71
N LYS A 95 -15.71 18.82 11.53
CA LYS A 95 -15.91 18.64 12.97
C LYS A 95 -14.95 19.55 13.72
N GLU A 96 -15.43 20.72 14.10
CA GLU A 96 -14.61 21.77 14.74
C GLU A 96 -13.87 21.28 15.99
N ALA A 97 -14.56 20.54 16.86
CA ALA A 97 -13.99 20.11 18.14
C ALA A 97 -12.78 19.19 17.98
N ASP A 98 -12.74 18.43 16.88
CA ASP A 98 -11.69 17.45 16.60
C ASP A 98 -10.70 17.95 15.53
N GLU A 99 -10.95 19.14 14.95
CA GLU A 99 -10.22 19.67 13.80
C GLU A 99 -10.13 18.68 12.63
N THR A 100 -11.19 17.90 12.41
CA THR A 100 -11.28 16.89 11.33
C THR A 100 -12.35 17.26 10.31
N PHE A 101 -12.32 16.56 9.16
CA PHE A 101 -13.32 16.72 8.11
C PHE A 101 -13.55 15.41 7.35
N ILE A 102 -14.67 15.34 6.63
CA ILE A 102 -15.01 14.23 5.73
C ILE A 102 -15.44 14.83 4.39
N LEU A 103 -14.87 14.35 3.28
CA LEU A 103 -15.37 14.62 1.94
C LEU A 103 -16.69 13.86 1.73
N GLY A 104 -17.82 14.55 1.89
CA GLY A 104 -19.15 13.94 1.86
C GLY A 104 -19.83 13.99 0.49
N PHE A 105 -19.35 14.84 -0.42
CA PHE A 105 -19.93 14.99 -1.75
C PHE A 105 -18.90 15.52 -2.75
N TRP A 106 -18.96 15.01 -3.97
CA TRP A 106 -18.26 15.61 -5.10
C TRP A 106 -19.06 15.45 -6.40
N ALA A 107 -18.87 16.40 -7.32
CA ALA A 107 -19.53 16.43 -8.60
C ALA A 107 -18.62 17.03 -9.67
N ILE A 108 -18.75 16.53 -10.90
CA ILE A 108 -18.08 17.06 -12.09
C ILE A 108 -19.16 17.64 -13.00
N ASN A 109 -19.02 18.90 -13.39
CA ASN A 109 -19.99 19.65 -14.19
C ASN A 109 -21.42 19.63 -13.61
N GLY A 110 -21.52 19.53 -12.27
CA GLY A 110 -22.80 19.47 -11.55
C GLY A 110 -23.38 18.06 -11.43
N GLU A 111 -22.82 17.07 -12.11
CA GLU A 111 -23.23 15.66 -12.01
C GLU A 111 -22.53 15.00 -10.81
N PRO A 112 -23.27 14.56 -9.77
CA PRO A 112 -22.70 13.88 -8.62
C PRO A 112 -21.91 12.65 -9.04
N GLN A 113 -20.73 12.49 -8.46
CA GLN A 113 -19.89 11.32 -8.64
C GLN A 113 -20.07 10.36 -7.46
N ASP A 114 -19.95 9.06 -7.70
CA ASP A 114 -19.83 8.08 -6.63
C ASP A 114 -18.38 7.99 -6.13
N ASN A 115 -18.11 7.10 -5.18
CA ASN A 115 -16.77 6.96 -4.61
C ASN A 115 -15.85 6.04 -5.43
N SER A 116 -16.31 5.41 -6.51
CA SER A 116 -15.54 4.41 -7.25
C SER A 116 -14.30 5.01 -7.94
N LEU A 117 -14.42 6.24 -8.43
CA LEU A 117 -13.33 6.96 -9.13
C LEU A 117 -12.67 8.04 -8.26
N GLN A 118 -13.07 8.16 -6.99
CA GLN A 118 -12.59 9.24 -6.13
C GLN A 118 -11.08 9.17 -5.91
N TYR A 119 -10.54 7.97 -5.65
CA TYR A 119 -9.11 7.80 -5.44
C TYR A 119 -8.32 8.19 -6.69
N ALA A 120 -8.68 7.67 -7.87
CA ALA A 120 -8.02 7.97 -9.13
C ALA A 120 -8.05 9.48 -9.47
N PHE A 121 -9.16 10.15 -9.16
CA PHE A 121 -9.28 11.59 -9.34
C PHE A 121 -8.39 12.38 -8.37
N LEU A 122 -8.38 12.01 -7.09
CA LEU A 122 -7.52 12.66 -6.08
C LEU A 122 -6.04 12.40 -6.38
N GLU A 123 -5.66 11.22 -6.80
CA GLU A 123 -4.27 10.90 -7.14
C GLU A 123 -3.69 11.84 -8.19
N LYS A 124 -4.46 12.19 -9.25
CA LYS A 124 -4.05 13.18 -10.26
C LYS A 124 -3.77 14.57 -9.68
N ILE A 125 -4.41 14.92 -8.58
CA ILE A 125 -4.28 16.20 -7.88
C ILE A 125 -3.08 16.17 -6.94
N PHE A 126 -2.93 15.06 -6.19
CA PHE A 126 -1.96 14.97 -5.10
C PHE A 126 -0.59 14.43 -5.52
N ILE A 127 -0.52 13.61 -6.57
CA ILE A 127 0.72 13.09 -7.15
C ILE A 127 0.90 13.75 -8.53
N THR A 128 1.62 14.86 -8.58
CA THR A 128 1.80 15.62 -9.83
C THR A 128 2.89 15.06 -10.72
N ASP A 129 3.86 14.35 -10.15
CA ASP A 129 4.87 13.63 -10.91
C ASP A 129 4.23 12.43 -11.62
N GLU A 130 4.32 12.41 -12.95
CA GLU A 130 3.82 11.32 -13.78
C GLU A 130 4.59 10.00 -13.51
N LYS A 131 5.89 10.08 -13.20
CA LYS A 131 6.69 8.91 -12.81
C LYS A 131 6.14 8.29 -11.55
N GLU A 132 5.88 9.08 -10.51
CA GLU A 132 5.37 8.58 -9.23
C GLU A 132 3.98 7.95 -9.40
N ARG A 133 3.11 8.55 -10.21
CA ARG A 133 1.79 7.97 -10.54
C ARG A 133 1.90 6.67 -11.33
N ALA A 134 2.78 6.60 -12.31
CA ALA A 134 2.94 5.37 -13.09
C ALA A 134 3.44 4.23 -12.18
N ILE A 135 4.43 4.53 -11.33
CA ILE A 135 4.95 3.57 -10.35
C ILE A 135 3.87 3.14 -9.36
N SER A 136 3.03 4.05 -8.84
CA SER A 136 1.95 3.69 -7.91
C SER A 136 0.92 2.75 -8.54
N VAL A 137 0.58 2.92 -9.83
CA VAL A 137 -0.33 2.01 -10.54
C VAL A 137 0.16 0.57 -10.49
N VAL A 138 1.47 0.35 -10.63
CA VAL A 138 2.06 -0.99 -10.57
C VAL A 138 2.24 -1.45 -9.12
N LYS A 139 2.87 -0.64 -8.25
CA LYS A 139 3.16 -1.03 -6.86
C LYS A 139 1.91 -1.34 -6.05
N ASP A 140 0.85 -0.55 -6.21
CA ASP A 140 -0.43 -0.75 -5.50
C ASP A 140 -1.37 -1.71 -6.26
N GLY A 141 -0.95 -2.14 -7.44
CA GLY A 141 -1.69 -3.02 -8.32
C GLY A 141 -1.55 -4.51 -7.97
N TYR A 142 -2.30 -5.33 -8.68
CA TYR A 142 -2.21 -6.79 -8.61
C TYR A 142 -2.47 -7.39 -10.00
N PHE A 143 -1.88 -8.55 -10.28
CA PHE A 143 -2.16 -9.26 -11.53
C PHE A 143 -3.54 -9.94 -11.48
N TYR A 144 -4.21 -10.02 -12.62
CA TYR A 144 -5.56 -10.62 -12.72
C TYR A 144 -5.62 -12.04 -12.16
N ASP A 145 -4.60 -12.86 -12.41
CA ASP A 145 -4.52 -14.25 -11.92
C ASP A 145 -4.16 -14.35 -10.43
N PHE A 146 -3.75 -13.24 -9.82
CA PHE A 146 -3.35 -13.13 -8.41
C PHE A 146 -4.13 -12.00 -7.70
N PRO A 147 -5.47 -12.07 -7.64
CA PRO A 147 -6.29 -10.97 -7.12
C PRO A 147 -5.95 -10.63 -5.67
N GLY A 148 -5.73 -9.34 -5.40
CA GLY A 148 -5.41 -8.82 -4.06
C GLY A 148 -3.97 -9.05 -3.59
N LYS A 149 -3.10 -9.64 -4.42
CA LYS A 149 -1.66 -9.78 -4.15
C LYS A 149 -0.95 -8.51 -4.64
N ILE A 150 -0.77 -7.55 -3.73
CA ILE A 150 -0.19 -6.24 -4.05
C ILE A 150 1.25 -6.39 -4.51
N ILE A 151 1.56 -5.97 -5.74
CA ILE A 151 2.85 -6.23 -6.38
C ILE A 151 4.00 -5.63 -5.58
N GLY A 152 3.87 -4.37 -5.15
CA GLY A 152 4.92 -3.69 -4.40
C GLY A 152 5.32 -4.48 -3.15
N GLU A 153 4.35 -4.91 -2.34
CA GLU A 153 4.60 -5.70 -1.13
C GLU A 153 5.25 -7.05 -1.45
N TYR A 154 4.75 -7.78 -2.45
CA TYR A 154 5.28 -9.12 -2.77
C TYR A 154 6.66 -9.05 -3.42
N PHE A 155 6.92 -8.03 -4.23
CA PHE A 155 8.24 -7.83 -4.85
C PHE A 155 9.26 -7.41 -3.80
N ASP A 156 8.90 -6.48 -2.90
CA ASP A 156 9.79 -6.01 -1.82
C ASP A 156 10.12 -7.15 -0.82
N ASN A 157 9.27 -8.19 -0.72
CA ASN A 157 9.52 -9.37 0.13
C ASN A 157 10.32 -10.50 -0.57
N PHE A 158 10.28 -10.56 -1.90
CA PHE A 158 10.90 -11.63 -2.68
C PHE A 158 12.27 -11.24 -3.23
N PHE A 159 12.41 -9.99 -3.67
CA PHE A 159 13.63 -9.47 -4.28
C PHE A 159 14.42 -8.62 -3.28
N ASP A 160 15.74 -8.77 -3.33
CA ASP A 160 16.71 -7.91 -2.69
C ASP A 160 17.08 -6.71 -3.58
N ASP A 161 17.58 -5.63 -2.99
CA ASP A 161 18.13 -4.45 -3.67
C ASP A 161 17.23 -3.91 -4.81
N THR A 162 15.95 -3.70 -4.51
CA THR A 162 14.95 -3.32 -5.52
C THR A 162 15.04 -1.86 -5.95
N SER A 163 14.66 -1.58 -7.19
CA SER A 163 14.49 -0.22 -7.70
C SER A 163 13.35 -0.13 -8.71
N TRP A 164 12.73 1.05 -8.78
CA TRP A 164 11.63 1.36 -9.68
C TRP A 164 11.98 2.62 -10.47
N ASP A 165 11.87 2.55 -11.79
CA ASP A 165 12.05 3.69 -12.69
C ASP A 165 10.89 3.82 -13.67
N PHE A 166 10.86 4.94 -14.38
CA PHE A 166 9.84 5.27 -15.35
C PHE A 166 10.46 5.88 -16.59
N PHE A 167 9.98 5.46 -17.76
CA PHE A 167 10.27 6.11 -19.01
C PHE A 167 9.09 6.04 -19.97
N VAL A 168 9.09 6.91 -20.96
CA VAL A 168 8.14 6.87 -22.07
C VAL A 168 8.81 6.14 -23.23
N SER A 169 8.18 5.07 -23.73
CA SER A 169 8.68 4.28 -24.85
C SER A 169 8.70 5.10 -26.16
N GLY A 170 9.37 4.59 -27.19
CA GLY A 170 9.48 5.28 -28.48
C GLY A 170 8.14 5.48 -29.21
N ASP A 171 7.12 4.70 -28.86
CA ASP A 171 5.73 4.81 -29.32
C ASP A 171 4.81 5.58 -28.36
N GLY A 172 5.37 6.17 -27.30
CA GLY A 172 4.64 7.07 -26.41
C GLY A 172 3.87 6.38 -25.28
N LEU A 173 4.18 5.12 -24.97
CA LEU A 173 3.57 4.41 -23.86
C LEU A 173 4.33 4.68 -22.56
N ASN A 174 3.59 4.78 -21.46
CA ASN A 174 4.15 4.88 -20.12
C ASN A 174 4.69 3.52 -19.69
N VAL A 175 5.98 3.45 -19.41
CA VAL A 175 6.64 2.21 -18.99
C VAL A 175 7.23 2.39 -17.61
N VAL A 176 6.84 1.50 -16.70
CA VAL A 176 7.48 1.35 -15.39
C VAL A 176 8.45 0.18 -15.47
N GLU A 177 9.68 0.41 -15.04
CA GLU A 177 10.71 -0.62 -14.95
C GLU A 177 10.99 -0.94 -13.49
N PHE A 178 10.90 -2.22 -13.16
CA PHE A 178 11.34 -2.79 -11.90
C PHE A 178 12.66 -3.52 -12.12
N ILE A 179 13.61 -3.32 -11.22
CA ILE A 179 14.82 -4.13 -11.11
C ILE A 179 14.89 -4.69 -9.69
N GLY A 180 15.15 -5.98 -9.57
CA GLY A 180 15.35 -6.65 -8.29
C GLY A 180 16.33 -7.81 -8.42
N HIS A 181 16.96 -8.18 -7.31
CA HIS A 181 17.91 -9.29 -7.25
C HIS A 181 17.32 -10.45 -6.45
N HIS A 182 17.68 -11.67 -6.80
CA HIS A 182 17.38 -12.82 -5.95
C HIS A 182 18.43 -13.92 -6.12
N TYR A 183 18.40 -14.92 -5.23
CA TYR A 183 19.43 -15.96 -5.15
C TYR A 183 18.87 -17.39 -5.27
N PRO A 184 18.25 -17.77 -6.41
CA PRO A 184 17.73 -19.12 -6.59
C PRO A 184 18.86 -20.16 -6.52
N GLU A 185 18.72 -21.12 -5.60
CA GLU A 185 19.73 -22.15 -5.32
C GLU A 185 21.12 -21.56 -4.97
N GLY A 186 21.15 -20.33 -4.44
CA GLY A 186 22.38 -19.61 -4.10
C GLY A 186 23.10 -18.94 -5.28
N ASN A 187 22.51 -18.93 -6.48
CA ASN A 187 23.06 -18.24 -7.65
C ASN A 187 22.45 -16.84 -7.77
N PHE A 188 23.27 -15.82 -7.96
CA PHE A 188 22.78 -14.45 -8.17
C PHE A 188 22.04 -14.32 -9.51
N GLU A 189 20.84 -13.74 -9.46
CA GLU A 189 20.04 -13.38 -10.62
C GLU A 189 19.50 -11.94 -10.50
N GLU A 190 19.82 -11.11 -11.48
CA GLU A 190 19.20 -9.79 -11.69
C GLU A 190 17.97 -9.94 -12.57
N VAL A 191 16.82 -9.49 -12.09
CA VAL A 191 15.54 -9.53 -12.79
C VAL A 191 15.11 -8.11 -13.15
N VAL A 192 14.82 -7.90 -14.43
CA VAL A 192 14.25 -6.67 -14.95
C VAL A 192 12.84 -6.97 -15.45
N MET A 193 11.83 -6.27 -14.93
CA MET A 193 10.45 -6.33 -15.43
C MET A 193 10.01 -4.95 -15.91
N GLN A 194 9.41 -4.88 -17.09
CA GLN A 194 8.81 -3.64 -17.59
C GLN A 194 7.31 -3.81 -17.74
N PHE A 195 6.57 -2.80 -17.30
CA PHE A 195 5.12 -2.75 -17.32
C PHE A 195 4.67 -1.60 -18.21
N ILE A 196 3.79 -1.85 -19.18
CA ILE A 196 3.06 -0.78 -19.87
C ILE A 196 1.92 -0.37 -18.95
N VAL A 197 1.81 0.93 -18.67
CA VAL A 197 0.86 1.49 -17.70
C VAL A 197 -0.16 2.39 -18.39
N ASP A 198 -1.44 2.15 -18.15
CA ASP A 198 -2.52 3.09 -18.45
C ASP A 198 -2.88 3.88 -17.19
N LEU A 199 -2.47 5.16 -17.15
CA LEU A 199 -2.72 6.05 -16.02
C LEU A 199 -4.20 6.43 -15.85
N ASN A 200 -5.00 6.31 -16.91
CA ASN A 200 -6.41 6.68 -16.88
C ASN A 200 -7.27 5.53 -16.38
N GLU A 201 -6.99 4.32 -16.86
CA GLU A 201 -7.65 3.11 -16.39
C GLU A 201 -7.05 2.56 -15.10
N ARG A 202 -5.86 3.07 -14.69
CA ARG A 202 -5.04 2.54 -13.60
C ARG A 202 -4.81 1.04 -13.76
N THR A 203 -4.48 0.63 -14.98
CA THR A 203 -4.15 -0.75 -15.33
C THR A 203 -2.71 -0.82 -15.84
N PHE A 204 -2.17 -2.03 -15.86
CA PHE A 204 -0.85 -2.30 -16.42
C PHE A 204 -0.79 -3.72 -16.97
N ASP A 205 0.12 -3.92 -17.92
CA ASP A 205 0.45 -5.21 -18.52
C ASP A 205 1.96 -5.43 -18.50
N ILE A 206 2.41 -6.68 -18.35
CA ILE A 206 3.83 -7.02 -18.47
C ILE A 206 4.23 -6.90 -19.94
N ALA A 207 5.20 -6.04 -20.22
CA ALA A 207 5.74 -5.83 -21.56
C ALA A 207 7.04 -6.61 -21.80
N TYR A 208 7.84 -6.79 -20.74
CA TYR A 208 9.14 -7.43 -20.83
C TYR A 208 9.56 -8.02 -19.48
N VAL A 209 10.19 -9.19 -19.52
CA VAL A 209 10.95 -9.75 -18.40
C VAL A 209 12.30 -10.24 -18.91
N GLY A 210 13.37 -9.79 -18.26
CA GLY A 210 14.73 -10.24 -18.49
C GLY A 210 15.37 -10.75 -17.20
N VAL A 211 16.18 -11.80 -17.30
CA VAL A 211 17.00 -12.28 -16.18
C VAL A 211 18.44 -12.40 -16.65
N ASN A 212 19.35 -11.72 -15.97
CA ASN A 212 20.77 -11.64 -16.34
C ASN A 212 20.95 -11.30 -17.85
N ASP A 213 20.30 -10.23 -18.30
CA ASP A 213 20.26 -9.75 -19.70
C ASP A 213 19.60 -10.70 -20.74
N GLU A 214 19.02 -11.82 -20.31
CA GLU A 214 18.30 -12.74 -21.19
C GLU A 214 16.79 -12.53 -21.10
N THR A 215 16.16 -12.18 -22.22
CA THR A 215 14.70 -12.11 -22.34
C THR A 215 14.05 -13.47 -22.07
N LYS A 216 12.98 -13.46 -21.28
CA LYS A 216 12.23 -14.66 -20.90
C LYS A 216 10.87 -14.72 -21.60
N ASP A 217 10.36 -15.95 -21.74
CA ASP A 217 9.07 -16.22 -22.36
C ASP A 217 7.94 -16.28 -21.30
N ASP A 218 6.69 -16.29 -21.77
CA ASP A 218 5.51 -16.28 -20.90
C ASP A 218 5.51 -17.45 -19.91
N ALA A 219 5.99 -18.63 -20.31
CA ALA A 219 6.04 -19.80 -19.43
C ALA A 219 7.00 -19.60 -18.25
N TYR A 220 8.15 -18.97 -18.49
CA TYR A 220 9.07 -18.59 -17.42
C TYR A 220 8.44 -17.50 -16.53
N ILE A 221 7.80 -16.49 -17.12
CA ILE A 221 7.15 -15.40 -16.39
C ILE A 221 6.07 -15.96 -15.47
N ASP A 222 5.19 -16.84 -15.97
CA ASP A 222 4.14 -17.48 -15.17
C ASP A 222 4.72 -18.27 -14.00
N THR A 223 5.82 -19.00 -14.23
CA THR A 223 6.50 -19.76 -13.18
C THR A 223 7.10 -18.82 -12.13
N MET A 224 7.76 -17.74 -12.55
CA MET A 224 8.35 -16.75 -11.66
C MET A 224 7.28 -16.04 -10.83
N LEU A 225 6.18 -15.57 -11.44
CA LEU A 225 5.06 -14.97 -10.74
C LEU A 225 4.39 -15.95 -9.78
N GLY A 226 4.26 -17.23 -10.16
CA GLY A 226 3.81 -18.28 -9.26
C GLY A 226 4.70 -18.44 -8.03
N ASN A 227 6.03 -18.36 -8.19
CA ASN A 227 6.97 -18.41 -7.08
C ASN A 227 6.93 -17.14 -6.21
N ILE A 228 6.74 -15.96 -6.81
CA ILE A 228 6.66 -14.70 -6.06
C ILE A 228 5.33 -14.62 -5.31
N LEU A 229 4.22 -14.75 -6.02
CA LEU A 229 2.87 -14.40 -5.56
C LEU A 229 2.07 -15.60 -5.02
N GLY A 230 2.42 -16.80 -5.47
CA GLY A 230 1.75 -18.05 -5.13
C GLY A 230 2.53 -18.94 -4.15
N SER A 231 3.76 -18.59 -3.78
CA SER A 231 4.55 -19.40 -2.85
C SER A 231 3.93 -19.40 -1.44
N PRO A 232 3.82 -20.57 -0.79
CA PRO A 232 3.40 -20.66 0.60
C PRO A 232 4.27 -19.81 1.54
N VAL A 233 5.57 -19.69 1.25
CA VAL A 233 6.48 -18.84 2.03
C VAL A 233 6.03 -17.39 1.96
N THR A 234 5.82 -16.87 0.75
CA THR A 234 5.41 -15.46 0.60
C THR A 234 4.03 -15.22 1.21
N LEU A 235 3.13 -16.21 1.13
CA LEU A 235 1.83 -16.14 1.78
C LEU A 235 1.97 -15.98 3.30
N VAL A 236 2.80 -16.80 3.95
CA VAL A 236 3.03 -16.74 5.39
C VAL A 236 3.76 -15.45 5.77
N LYS A 237 4.82 -15.07 5.03
CA LYS A 237 5.58 -13.84 5.28
C LYS A 237 4.70 -12.60 5.21
N ASN A 238 3.82 -12.49 4.21
CA ASN A 238 3.00 -11.30 3.96
C ASN A 238 1.67 -11.29 4.72
N SER A 239 1.55 -12.14 5.74
CA SER A 239 0.35 -12.25 6.57
C SER A 239 0.62 -11.79 8.00
N TYR A 240 -0.43 -11.79 8.81
CA TYR A 240 -0.34 -11.56 10.26
C TYR A 240 -0.65 -12.86 10.97
N TYR A 241 0.18 -13.26 11.94
CA TYR A 241 -0.01 -14.53 12.65
C TYR A 241 -1.36 -14.60 13.37
N ASP A 242 -1.77 -13.52 14.02
CA ASP A 242 -3.09 -13.39 14.65
C ASP A 242 -3.50 -11.91 14.72
N ILE A 243 -4.77 -11.66 15.03
CA ILE A 243 -5.38 -10.33 15.20
C ILE A 243 -4.69 -9.47 16.26
N TYR A 244 -3.92 -10.09 17.16
CA TYR A 244 -3.18 -9.41 18.22
C TYR A 244 -1.76 -8.99 17.80
N TYR A 245 -1.20 -9.62 16.76
CA TYR A 245 0.16 -9.38 16.25
C TYR A 245 0.08 -8.88 14.81
N ASN A 246 -0.48 -7.68 14.62
CA ASN A 246 -0.80 -7.12 13.31
C ASN A 246 -0.18 -5.74 13.02
N THR A 247 0.84 -5.35 13.78
CA THR A 247 1.54 -4.06 13.61
C THR A 247 2.54 -4.08 12.45
N MET A 248 3.03 -5.25 12.09
CA MET A 248 3.86 -5.54 10.91
C MET A 248 3.59 -6.99 10.48
N THR A 249 3.93 -7.34 9.25
CA THR A 249 3.75 -8.71 8.74
C THR A 249 4.64 -9.70 9.50
N LEU A 250 4.29 -10.99 9.46
CA LEU A 250 5.05 -12.03 10.13
C LEU A 250 6.49 -12.10 9.59
N GLY A 251 6.65 -11.94 8.27
CA GLY A 251 7.94 -11.85 7.60
C GLY A 251 8.78 -10.70 8.13
N GLU A 252 8.25 -9.47 8.12
CA GLU A 252 8.95 -8.30 8.68
C GLU A 252 9.35 -8.50 10.14
N ALA A 253 8.45 -9.01 10.97
CA ALA A 253 8.69 -9.24 12.39
C ALA A 253 9.83 -10.23 12.62
N PHE A 254 9.83 -11.35 11.89
CA PHE A 254 10.81 -12.41 12.05
C PHE A 254 12.16 -12.03 11.42
N ASP A 255 12.13 -11.45 10.22
CA ASP A 255 13.35 -11.04 9.51
C ASP A 255 14.10 -9.92 10.27
N TRP A 256 13.36 -9.07 10.99
CA TRP A 256 13.93 -8.04 11.85
C TRP A 256 14.47 -8.58 13.18
N PHE A 257 13.73 -9.48 13.84
CA PHE A 257 14.08 -9.96 15.18
C PHE A 257 15.18 -11.01 15.18
N PHE A 258 15.14 -11.95 14.24
CA PHE A 258 16.09 -13.06 14.19
C PHE A 258 17.34 -12.68 13.39
N THR A 259 18.48 -13.18 13.85
CA THR A 259 19.73 -13.18 13.10
C THR A 259 19.74 -14.33 12.10
N ASP A 260 20.18 -14.06 10.88
CA ASP A 260 20.23 -15.00 9.75
C ASP A 260 18.90 -15.72 9.51
N PRO A 261 17.78 -14.98 9.34
CA PRO A 261 16.48 -15.58 9.07
C PRO A 261 16.52 -16.38 7.77
N TYR A 262 15.98 -17.58 7.80
CA TYR A 262 15.89 -18.46 6.64
C TYR A 262 14.50 -19.04 6.52
N TRP A 263 13.90 -18.86 5.36
CA TRP A 263 12.57 -19.37 5.01
C TRP A 263 12.67 -20.36 3.86
N SER A 264 11.89 -21.43 3.93
CA SER A 264 11.69 -22.37 2.84
C SER A 264 10.31 -23.02 2.95
N TYR A 265 9.92 -23.83 1.97
CA TYR A 265 8.74 -24.67 2.10
C TYR A 265 8.96 -26.03 1.44
N PHE A 266 8.16 -27.01 1.83
CA PHE A 266 8.12 -28.31 1.21
C PHE A 266 6.71 -28.91 1.28
N VAL A 267 6.45 -29.91 0.44
CA VAL A 267 5.25 -30.76 0.57
C VAL A 267 5.68 -32.04 1.30
N SER A 268 5.05 -32.29 2.46
CA SER A 268 5.35 -33.46 3.30
C SER A 268 4.93 -34.77 2.64
N THR A 269 5.31 -35.91 3.22
CA THR A 269 4.88 -37.23 2.73
C THR A 269 3.38 -37.49 2.91
N ASP A 270 2.70 -36.67 3.70
CA ASP A 270 1.25 -36.73 3.93
C ASP A 270 0.51 -35.65 3.12
N ASP A 271 1.16 -35.12 2.07
CA ASP A 271 0.65 -34.10 1.16
C ASP A 271 0.31 -32.75 1.83
N LEU A 272 0.85 -32.48 3.02
CA LEU A 272 0.74 -31.17 3.69
C LEU A 272 1.76 -30.18 3.12
N THR A 273 1.33 -28.96 2.83
CA THR A 273 2.22 -27.85 2.47
C THR A 273 2.76 -27.22 3.75
N ILE A 274 4.07 -27.32 3.98
CA ILE A 274 4.72 -26.83 5.18
C ILE A 274 5.69 -25.70 4.82
N VAL A 275 5.54 -24.54 5.48
CA VAL A 275 6.52 -23.45 5.46
C VAL A 275 7.43 -23.57 6.66
N ASP A 276 8.72 -23.64 6.42
CA ASP A 276 9.77 -23.72 7.43
C ASP A 276 10.45 -22.38 7.61
N PHE A 277 10.68 -22.03 8.87
CA PHE A 277 11.50 -20.91 9.28
C PHE A 277 12.59 -21.37 10.26
N SER A 278 13.79 -20.82 10.10
CA SER A 278 14.85 -20.91 11.11
C SER A 278 15.55 -19.59 11.29
N GLY A 279 16.01 -19.31 12.51
CA GLY A 279 16.76 -18.10 12.83
C GLY A 279 17.41 -18.20 14.20
N SER A 280 18.42 -17.36 14.45
CA SER A 280 19.09 -17.29 15.75
C SER A 280 18.68 -16.04 16.51
N PHE A 281 18.64 -16.10 17.85
CA PHE A 281 18.32 -14.95 18.69
C PHE A 281 18.98 -15.03 20.07
N ASP A 282 18.96 -13.94 20.82
CA ASP A 282 19.46 -13.89 22.21
C ASP A 282 18.29 -14.00 23.20
N LEU A 283 18.25 -15.11 23.94
CA LEU A 283 17.26 -15.35 24.99
C LEU A 283 17.81 -14.89 26.34
N GLY A 284 17.87 -13.57 26.54
CA GLY A 284 18.31 -12.99 27.82
C GLY A 284 19.79 -13.24 28.14
N GLY A 285 20.65 -13.11 27.14
CA GLY A 285 22.09 -13.33 27.21
C GLY A 285 22.53 -14.75 26.83
N VAL A 286 21.61 -15.60 26.38
CA VAL A 286 21.88 -16.97 25.94
C VAL A 286 21.54 -17.08 24.45
N PRO A 287 22.52 -17.32 23.56
CA PRO A 287 22.25 -17.58 22.16
C PRO A 287 21.39 -18.84 22.01
N ALA A 288 20.33 -18.74 21.22
CA ALA A 288 19.41 -19.82 20.93
C ALA A 288 19.03 -19.81 19.44
N GLN A 289 18.65 -20.97 18.91
CA GLN A 289 18.14 -21.14 17.56
C GLN A 289 16.70 -21.62 17.59
N VAL A 290 15.85 -21.03 16.76
CA VAL A 290 14.48 -21.52 16.53
C VAL A 290 14.41 -22.30 15.23
N TYR A 291 13.52 -23.29 15.22
CA TYR A 291 12.97 -23.88 14.00
C TYR A 291 11.46 -23.95 14.15
N ILE A 292 10.73 -23.36 13.20
CA ILE A 292 9.29 -23.16 13.24
C ILE A 292 8.71 -23.67 11.91
N GLN A 293 7.60 -24.39 11.96
CA GLN A 293 6.87 -24.89 10.81
C GLN A 293 5.43 -24.41 10.85
N PHE A 294 4.93 -23.98 9.71
CA PHE A 294 3.53 -23.60 9.50
C PHE A 294 2.89 -24.52 8.47
N GLU A 295 1.74 -25.11 8.77
CA GLU A 295 0.93 -25.83 7.79
C GLU A 295 0.06 -24.83 7.05
N VAL A 296 0.19 -24.77 5.72
CA VAL A 296 -0.54 -23.85 4.85
C VAL A 296 -1.64 -24.60 4.10
N TYR A 297 -2.86 -24.09 4.18
CA TYR A 297 -4.04 -24.66 3.54
C TYR A 297 -4.33 -24.00 2.19
N ASP A 298 -5.14 -24.68 1.35
CA ASP A 298 -5.49 -24.23 0.00
C ASP A 298 -6.20 -22.86 -0.05
N ASP A 299 -6.87 -22.46 1.03
CA ASP A 299 -7.54 -21.16 1.14
C ASP A 299 -6.61 -20.02 1.59
N GLY A 300 -5.32 -20.33 1.77
CA GLY A 300 -4.30 -19.41 2.23
C GLY A 300 -4.31 -19.17 3.74
N TYR A 301 -5.11 -19.90 4.51
CA TYR A 301 -4.95 -19.94 5.96
C TYR A 301 -3.71 -20.78 6.32
N TYR A 302 -3.15 -20.56 7.51
CA TYR A 302 -2.09 -21.41 8.02
C TYR A 302 -2.13 -21.48 9.55
N ASP A 303 -1.61 -22.58 10.10
CA ASP A 303 -1.49 -22.80 11.54
C ASP A 303 -0.04 -23.13 11.92
N LEU A 304 0.33 -22.85 13.17
CA LEU A 304 1.58 -23.36 13.73
C LEU A 304 1.50 -24.89 13.79
N TYR A 305 2.36 -25.55 13.01
CA TYR A 305 2.41 -27.00 12.90
C TYR A 305 3.41 -27.61 13.90
N TYR A 306 4.61 -27.03 13.96
CA TYR A 306 5.69 -27.47 14.83
C TYR A 306 6.58 -26.29 15.20
N TRP A 307 7.18 -26.32 16.39
CA TRP A 307 8.34 -25.47 16.65
C TRP A 307 9.20 -26.01 17.78
N GLU A 308 10.47 -25.58 17.77
CA GLU A 308 11.48 -25.94 18.75
C GLU A 308 12.46 -24.80 19.01
N ILE A 309 13.11 -24.87 20.16
CA ILE A 309 14.28 -24.08 20.52
C ILE A 309 15.44 -25.05 20.77
N ASP A 310 16.57 -24.83 20.10
CA ASP A 310 17.80 -25.63 20.23
C ASP A 310 17.54 -27.16 20.09
N GLY A 311 16.69 -27.55 19.14
CA GLY A 311 16.36 -28.96 18.89
C GLY A 311 15.37 -29.59 19.88
N SER A 312 14.77 -28.79 20.77
CA SER A 312 13.78 -29.24 21.76
C SER A 312 12.41 -28.65 21.45
N TYR A 313 11.43 -29.52 21.17
CA TYR A 313 10.04 -29.12 20.96
C TYR A 313 9.50 -28.29 22.13
N GLU A 314 8.79 -27.22 21.81
CA GLU A 314 8.24 -26.30 22.80
C GLU A 314 6.71 -26.18 22.72
N SER A 315 6.09 -25.73 23.81
CA SER A 315 4.62 -25.60 23.87
C SER A 315 4.11 -24.40 23.07
N ILE A 316 2.86 -24.46 22.59
CA ILE A 316 2.22 -23.30 21.93
C ILE A 316 2.20 -22.04 22.81
N ASN A 317 2.09 -22.19 24.14
CA ASN A 317 2.15 -21.05 25.05
C ASN A 317 3.53 -20.37 25.02
N ALA A 318 4.60 -21.15 24.89
CA ALA A 318 5.95 -20.60 24.74
C ALA A 318 6.13 -19.92 23.37
N PHE A 319 5.41 -20.37 22.33
CA PHE A 319 5.41 -19.70 21.03
C PHE A 319 4.77 -18.31 21.12
N TYR A 320 3.62 -18.21 21.80
CA TYR A 320 3.00 -16.90 22.05
C TYR A 320 3.91 -15.98 22.88
N LEU A 321 4.67 -16.50 23.85
CA LEU A 321 5.65 -15.68 24.58
C LEU A 321 6.79 -15.19 23.68
N LEU A 322 7.23 -16.00 22.71
CA LEU A 322 8.18 -15.57 21.69
C LEU A 322 7.59 -14.46 20.82
N LEU A 323 6.34 -14.58 20.38
CA LEU A 323 5.65 -13.51 19.65
C LEU A 323 5.54 -12.23 20.48
N GLU A 324 5.23 -12.32 21.78
CA GLU A 324 5.27 -11.15 22.67
C GLU A 324 6.66 -10.49 22.67
N MET A 325 7.75 -11.26 22.69
CA MET A 325 9.10 -10.71 22.62
C MET A 325 9.45 -10.07 21.28
N ILE A 326 8.87 -10.56 20.19
CA ILE A 326 9.12 -10.02 18.84
C ILE A 326 8.38 -8.69 18.65
N TYR A 327 7.15 -8.60 19.16
CA TYR A 327 6.25 -7.46 18.91
C TYR A 327 6.27 -6.38 20.01
N TYR A 328 6.89 -6.62 21.18
CA TYR A 328 6.98 -5.67 22.32
C TYR A 328 8.41 -5.35 22.78
#